data_AF-A0A8B7DUH1-F1
#
_entry.id   AF-A0A8B7DUH1-F1
#
_cell.length_a   1.000
_cell.length_b   1.000
_cell.length_c   1.000
_cell.angle_alpha   90.00
_cell.angle_beta   90.00
_cell.angle_gamma   90.00
#
_symmetry.space_group_name_H-M   'P 1'
#
loop_
_entity.id
_entity.type
_entity.pdbx_description
1 polymer ?
#
loop_
_entity_poly.entity_id
_entity_poly.type
_entity_poly.pdbx_seq_one_letter_code
_entity_poly.pdbx_strand_id
1 'polypeptide(L)'
;MHKKSVNHRNAFRAWKELDIRLKQKKTIDAEYQRIMDMELQHWRGVIKRIMSIIKLLGSQCLAFRGSTEHLFQPNNGNFLKLVELLSEFDPVMEEHIRRVQRESDKCDSTGEGLAKLILTHLEKLGFELKWLRGQGYDNRANMKG
;
A
#
# COMPACT_ATOMS: atom_id res chain seq x y z
N MET A 1 34.83 -17.81 43.37
CA MET A 1 33.73 -16.95 43.87
C MET A 1 33.24 -15.97 42.77
N HIS A 2 32.70 -16.44 41.64
CA HIS A 2 32.33 -15.57 40.50
C HIS A 2 30.82 -15.25 40.40
N LYS A 3 29.97 -16.02 41.12
CA LYS A 3 28.49 -15.91 41.07
C LYS A 3 27.89 -14.75 41.90
N LYS A 4 28.68 -14.07 42.72
CA LYS A 4 28.21 -12.95 43.59
C LYS A 4 28.78 -11.58 43.18
N SER A 5 29.54 -11.51 42.09
CA SER A 5 30.09 -10.24 41.59
C SER A 5 28.95 -9.28 41.24
N VAL A 6 29.15 -7.99 41.54
CA VAL A 6 28.22 -6.90 41.17
C VAL A 6 27.88 -6.96 39.69
N ASN A 7 28.87 -7.27 38.83
CA ASN A 7 28.67 -7.39 37.39
C ASN A 7 27.71 -8.52 37.02
N HIS A 8 27.82 -9.68 37.66
CA HIS A 8 26.89 -10.80 37.45
C HIS A 8 25.47 -10.44 37.89
N ARG A 9 25.33 -9.71 39.00
CA ARG A 9 24.01 -9.25 39.49
C ARG A 9 23.38 -8.21 38.56
N ASN A 10 24.17 -7.29 38.03
CA ASN A 10 23.70 -6.29 37.07
C ASN A 10 23.32 -6.92 35.73
N ALA A 11 24.14 -7.83 35.21
CA ALA A 11 23.83 -8.59 33.99
C ALA A 11 22.56 -9.43 34.15
N PHE A 12 22.38 -10.08 35.31
CA PHE A 12 21.16 -10.84 35.60
C PHE A 12 19.91 -9.95 35.69
N ARG A 13 20.02 -8.75 36.28
CA ARG A 13 18.92 -7.77 36.30
C ARG A 13 18.57 -7.30 34.90
N ALA A 14 19.55 -6.93 34.08
CA ALA A 14 19.34 -6.52 32.70
C ALA A 14 18.70 -7.62 31.86
N TRP A 15 19.13 -8.88 32.03
CA TRP A 15 18.53 -10.03 31.37
C TRP A 15 17.09 -10.27 31.84
N LYS A 16 16.80 -10.17 33.14
CA LYS A 16 15.43 -10.30 33.66
C LYS A 16 14.50 -9.20 33.17
N GLU A 17 14.99 -7.97 33.08
CA GLU A 17 14.25 -6.86 32.51
C GLU A 17 13.97 -7.07 31.02
N LEU A 18 14.93 -7.62 30.27
CA LEU A 18 14.74 -8.02 28.87
C LEU A 18 13.71 -9.16 28.73
N ASP A 19 13.78 -10.20 29.55
CA ASP A 19 12.83 -11.32 29.58
C ASP A 19 11.39 -10.84 29.85
N ILE A 20 11.22 -9.89 30.78
CA ILE A 20 9.92 -9.26 31.06
C ILE A 20 9.43 -8.46 29.84
N ARG A 21 10.30 -7.65 29.21
CA ARG A 21 9.95 -6.85 28.03
C ARG A 21 9.56 -7.72 26.83
N LEU A 22 10.29 -8.81 26.58
CA LEU A 22 9.99 -9.77 25.52
C LEU A 22 8.66 -10.50 25.76
N LYS A 23 8.38 -10.90 27.00
CA LYS A 23 7.10 -11.53 27.39
C LYS A 23 5.91 -10.58 27.26
N GLN A 24 6.12 -9.28 27.46
CA GLN A 24 5.07 -8.26 27.37
C GLN A 24 4.78 -7.79 25.94
N LYS A 25 5.52 -8.25 24.91
CA LYS A 25 5.39 -7.80 23.50
C LYS A 25 5.33 -6.26 23.36
N LYS A 26 6.05 -5.52 24.22
CA LYS A 26 6.17 -4.06 24.20
C LYS A 26 7.53 -3.62 23.63
N THR A 27 7.95 -4.21 22.52
CA THR A 27 9.11 -3.74 21.76
C THR A 27 8.65 -2.90 20.57
N ILE A 28 9.54 -2.09 20.01
CA ILE A 28 9.31 -1.27 18.80
C ILE A 28 8.68 -2.11 17.67
N ASP A 29 9.03 -3.39 17.58
CA ASP A 29 8.47 -4.35 16.62
C ASP A 29 6.96 -4.55 16.76
N ALA A 30 6.42 -4.50 17.98
CA ALA A 30 4.99 -4.73 18.19
C ALA A 30 4.13 -3.56 17.71
N GLU A 31 4.61 -2.31 17.86
CA GLU A 31 3.90 -1.15 17.31
C GLU A 31 4.01 -1.12 15.80
N TYR A 32 5.18 -1.41 15.23
CA TYR A 32 5.31 -1.55 13.77
C TYR A 32 4.43 -2.67 13.22
N GLN A 33 4.38 -3.83 13.89
CA GLN A 33 3.50 -4.92 13.50
C GLN A 33 2.03 -4.50 13.57
N ARG A 34 1.63 -3.76 14.61
CA ARG A 34 0.27 -3.24 14.74
C ARG A 34 -0.10 -2.29 13.60
N ILE A 35 0.80 -1.38 13.24
CA ILE A 35 0.61 -0.46 12.11
C ILE A 35 0.50 -1.23 10.79
N MET A 36 1.39 -2.20 10.56
CA MET A 36 1.35 -3.06 9.37
C MET A 36 0.03 -3.84 9.29
N ASP A 37 -0.43 -4.41 10.41
CA ASP A 37 -1.67 -5.16 10.48
C ASP A 37 -2.88 -4.25 10.22
N MET A 38 -2.87 -3.01 10.72
CA MET A 38 -3.90 -2.00 10.44
C MET A 38 -3.97 -1.63 8.97
N GLU A 39 -2.81 -1.38 8.34
CA GLU A 39 -2.74 -1.09 6.90
C GLU A 39 -3.24 -2.28 6.08
N LEU A 40 -2.83 -3.50 6.43
CA LEU A 40 -3.29 -4.71 5.77
C LEU A 40 -4.82 -4.88 5.88
N GLN A 41 -5.39 -4.60 7.05
CA GLN A 41 -6.83 -4.65 7.28
C GLN A 41 -7.56 -3.58 6.45
N HIS A 42 -7.04 -2.35 6.40
CA HIS A 42 -7.59 -1.28 5.58
C HIS A 42 -7.62 -1.68 4.10
N TRP A 43 -6.49 -2.11 3.53
CA TRP A 43 -6.40 -2.49 2.12
C TRP A 43 -7.26 -3.70 1.76
N ARG A 44 -7.34 -4.72 2.64
CA ARG A 44 -8.29 -5.83 2.47
C ARG A 44 -9.74 -5.33 2.43
N GLY A 45 -10.07 -4.37 3.28
CA GLY A 45 -11.37 -3.71 3.29
C GLY A 45 -11.68 -2.98 1.99
N VAL A 46 -10.73 -2.20 1.47
CA VAL A 46 -10.87 -1.46 0.20
C VAL A 46 -11.05 -2.44 -0.97
N ILE A 47 -10.17 -3.44 -1.10
CA ILE A 47 -10.22 -4.41 -2.21
C ILE A 47 -11.55 -5.15 -2.24
N LYS A 48 -12.08 -5.55 -1.07
CA LYS A 48 -13.37 -6.25 -1.00
C LYS A 48 -14.51 -5.42 -1.62
N ARG A 49 -14.50 -4.11 -1.42
CA ARG A 49 -15.52 -3.19 -1.92
C ARG A 49 -15.34 -2.90 -3.40
N ILE A 50 -14.11 -2.68 -3.84
CA ILE A 50 -13.77 -2.56 -5.27
C ILE A 50 -14.24 -3.80 -6.05
N MET A 51 -13.96 -5.00 -5.54
CA MET A 51 -14.42 -6.24 -6.15
C MET A 51 -15.95 -6.34 -6.19
N SER A 52 -16.65 -5.78 -5.20
CA SER A 52 -18.11 -5.75 -5.18
C SER A 52 -18.68 -4.81 -6.24
N ILE A 53 -18.07 -3.63 -6.43
CA ILE A 53 -18.41 -2.70 -7.53
C ILE A 53 -18.18 -3.38 -8.88
N ILE A 54 -17.01 -4.02 -9.07
CA ILE A 54 -16.67 -4.68 -10.34
C ILE A 54 -17.67 -5.79 -10.66
N LYS A 55 -18.02 -6.61 -9.67
CA LYS A 55 -19.02 -7.67 -9.83
C LYS A 55 -20.38 -7.11 -10.21
N LEU A 56 -20.83 -6.04 -9.54
CA LEU A 56 -22.09 -5.38 -9.83
C LEU A 56 -22.13 -4.90 -11.30
N LEU A 57 -21.15 -4.09 -11.69
CA LEU A 57 -21.08 -3.51 -13.04
C LEU A 57 -20.94 -4.60 -14.12
N GLY A 58 -20.08 -5.60 -13.89
CA GLY A 58 -19.90 -6.72 -14.80
C GLY A 58 -21.16 -7.57 -14.94
N SER A 59 -21.88 -7.83 -13.85
CA SER A 59 -23.12 -8.62 -13.87
C SER A 59 -24.26 -7.94 -14.63
N GLN A 60 -24.25 -6.61 -14.69
CA GLN A 60 -25.24 -5.81 -15.39
C GLN A 60 -24.74 -5.30 -16.76
N CYS A 61 -23.55 -5.71 -17.20
CA CYS A 61 -22.90 -5.23 -18.43
C CYS A 61 -22.81 -3.69 -18.51
N LEU A 62 -22.67 -3.01 -17.36
CA LEU A 62 -22.56 -1.56 -17.31
C LEU A 62 -21.15 -1.10 -17.64
N ALA A 63 -21.04 0.04 -18.31
CA ALA A 63 -19.76 0.68 -18.57
C ALA A 63 -19.09 1.07 -17.24
N PHE A 64 -17.81 0.74 -17.09
CA PHE A 64 -17.04 1.05 -15.89
C PHE A 64 -16.58 2.51 -15.87
N ARG A 65 -16.09 2.97 -17.03
CA ARG A 65 -15.51 4.29 -17.23
C ARG A 65 -16.51 5.23 -17.88
N GLY A 66 -16.31 6.51 -17.66
CA GLY A 66 -16.98 7.58 -18.40
C GLY A 66 -15.98 8.37 -19.23
N SER A 67 -16.31 9.62 -19.53
CA SER A 67 -15.46 10.54 -20.29
C SER A 67 -14.36 11.19 -19.44
N THR A 68 -14.43 11.07 -18.12
CA THR A 68 -13.41 11.59 -17.19
C THR A 68 -12.90 10.48 -16.27
N GLU A 69 -11.67 10.62 -15.79
CA GLU A 69 -11.02 9.63 -14.91
C GLU A 69 -10.82 10.16 -13.48
N HIS A 70 -11.41 11.30 -13.14
CA HIS A 70 -11.23 11.97 -11.86
C HIS A 70 -12.44 11.78 -10.94
N LEU A 71 -12.17 11.59 -9.65
CA LEU A 71 -13.20 11.59 -8.61
C LEU A 71 -13.91 12.95 -8.56
N PHE A 72 -15.20 12.91 -8.25
CA PHE A 72 -16.11 14.04 -8.07
C PHE A 72 -16.32 14.91 -9.32
N GLN A 73 -15.82 14.50 -10.48
CA GLN A 73 -16.11 15.17 -11.74
C GLN A 73 -17.38 14.61 -12.41
N PRO A 74 -18.08 15.43 -13.22
CA PRO A 74 -19.12 14.92 -14.10
C PRO A 74 -18.58 13.87 -15.06
N ASN A 75 -19.44 12.93 -15.46
CA ASN A 75 -19.13 11.90 -16.46
C ASN A 75 -17.93 11.01 -16.12
N ASN A 76 -17.63 10.77 -14.84
CA ASN A 76 -16.49 9.94 -14.42
C ASN A 76 -16.78 8.43 -14.37
N GLY A 77 -17.91 8.03 -14.95
CA GLY A 77 -18.30 6.63 -15.12
C GLY A 77 -18.93 6.00 -13.87
N ASN A 78 -19.55 4.84 -14.09
CA ASN A 78 -20.31 4.15 -13.03
C ASN A 78 -19.39 3.62 -11.92
N PHE A 79 -18.14 3.27 -12.23
CA PHE A 79 -17.19 2.80 -11.24
C PHE A 79 -16.87 3.89 -10.21
N LEU A 80 -16.45 5.07 -10.67
CA LEU A 80 -16.09 6.16 -9.77
C LEU A 80 -17.32 6.71 -9.04
N LYS A 81 -18.51 6.75 -9.67
CA LYS A 81 -19.73 7.12 -8.95
C LYS A 81 -20.12 6.17 -7.83
N LEU A 82 -19.90 4.86 -8.00
CA LEU A 82 -20.13 3.91 -6.92
C LEU A 82 -19.06 4.01 -5.82
N VAL A 83 -17.81 4.31 -6.17
CA VAL A 83 -16.75 4.57 -5.18
C VAL A 83 -17.08 5.81 -4.34
N GLU A 84 -17.52 6.90 -4.99
CA GLU A 84 -17.98 8.12 -4.32
C GLU A 84 -19.17 7.83 -3.40
N LEU A 85 -20.19 7.15 -3.91
CA LEU A 85 -21.37 6.79 -3.11
C LEU A 85 -20.99 5.94 -1.89
N LEU A 86 -20.13 4.93 -2.06
CA LEU A 86 -19.69 4.12 -0.93
C LEU A 86 -18.93 4.94 0.10
N SER A 87 -18.14 5.93 -0.32
CA SER A 87 -17.39 6.79 0.60
C SER A 87 -18.27 7.66 1.49
N GLU A 88 -19.53 7.94 1.10
CA GLU A 88 -20.48 8.67 1.93
C GLU A 88 -20.95 7.86 3.16
N PHE A 89 -20.91 6.53 3.08
CA PHE A 89 -21.48 5.64 4.10
C PHE A 89 -20.46 4.68 4.72
N ASP A 90 -19.29 4.52 4.10
CA ASP A 90 -18.29 3.53 4.49
C ASP A 90 -16.97 4.19 4.91
N PRO A 91 -16.61 4.14 6.21
CA PRO A 91 -15.39 4.78 6.73
C PRO A 91 -14.11 4.27 6.07
N VAL A 92 -14.07 3.03 5.58
CA VAL A 92 -12.89 2.48 4.89
C VAL A 92 -12.73 3.14 3.52
N MET A 93 -13.84 3.39 2.82
CA MET A 93 -13.81 4.04 1.50
C MET A 93 -13.60 5.55 1.63
N GLU A 94 -14.19 6.19 2.64
CA GLU A 94 -13.93 7.58 2.98
C GLU A 94 -12.44 7.81 3.22
N GLU A 95 -11.82 7.00 4.09
CA GLU A 95 -10.39 7.08 4.37
C GLU A 95 -9.54 6.82 3.12
N HIS A 96 -9.97 5.87 2.27
CA HIS A 96 -9.27 5.57 1.03
C HIS A 96 -9.27 6.76 0.08
N ILE A 97 -10.41 7.40 -0.17
CA ILE A 97 -10.49 8.61 -1.00
C ILE A 97 -9.62 9.73 -0.44
N ARG A 98 -9.68 9.95 0.88
CA ARG A 98 -8.85 10.96 1.56
C ARG A 98 -7.36 10.73 1.34
N ARG A 99 -6.90 9.47 1.38
CA ARG A 99 -5.50 9.11 1.14
C ARG A 99 -5.09 9.35 -0.31
N VAL A 100 -5.92 8.93 -1.26
CA VAL A 100 -5.67 9.12 -2.71
C VAL A 100 -5.55 10.60 -3.06
N GLN A 101 -6.45 11.45 -2.53
CA GLN A 101 -6.39 12.89 -2.76
C GLN A 101 -5.12 13.54 -2.17
N ARG A 102 -4.68 13.09 -0.99
CA ARG A 102 -3.42 13.57 -0.39
C ARG A 102 -2.18 13.15 -1.18
N GLU A 103 -2.23 12.00 -1.85
CA GLU A 103 -1.13 11.51 -2.69
C GLU A 103 -1.07 12.25 -4.03
N SER A 104 -2.22 12.61 -4.63
CA SER A 104 -2.26 13.43 -5.84
C SER A 104 -1.69 14.83 -5.64
N ASP A 105 -1.76 15.36 -4.42
CA ASP A 105 -1.22 16.69 -4.08
C ASP A 105 0.29 16.68 -3.75
N LYS A 106 0.90 15.48 -3.58
CA LYS A 106 2.28 15.32 -3.11
C LYS A 106 3.30 14.94 -4.17
N CYS A 107 2.88 14.69 -5.40
CA CYS A 107 3.76 14.23 -6.46
C CYS A 107 3.84 15.28 -7.56
N ASP A 108 5.06 15.73 -7.87
CA ASP A 108 5.37 16.31 -9.17
C ASP A 108 4.92 15.28 -10.23
N SER A 109 3.73 15.48 -10.79
CA SER A 109 2.94 14.47 -11.52
C SER A 109 3.50 14.15 -12.90
N THR A 110 4.75 14.54 -13.14
CA THR A 110 5.48 14.22 -14.35
C THR A 110 5.89 12.74 -14.31
N GLY A 111 5.95 12.11 -15.49
CA GLY A 111 6.45 10.74 -15.61
C GLY A 111 7.87 10.58 -15.05
N GLU A 112 8.66 11.65 -15.03
CA GLU A 112 10.00 11.69 -14.44
C GLU A 112 9.99 11.60 -12.91
N GLY A 113 9.07 12.31 -12.25
CA GLY A 113 8.89 12.26 -10.80
C GLY A 113 8.49 10.85 -10.33
N LEU A 114 7.54 10.23 -11.01
CA LEU A 114 7.11 8.86 -10.75
C LEU A 114 8.26 7.85 -10.96
N ALA A 115 9.02 7.98 -12.04
CA ALA A 115 10.14 7.10 -12.35
C ALA A 115 11.22 7.16 -11.26
N LYS A 116 11.63 8.36 -10.83
CA LYS A 116 12.65 8.53 -9.77
C LYS A 116 12.19 7.96 -8.43
N LEU A 117 10.93 8.14 -8.07
CA LEU A 117 10.38 7.61 -6.82
C LEU A 117 10.39 6.07 -6.81
N ILE A 118 9.93 5.45 -7.89
CA ILE A 118 9.90 3.99 -8.05
C ILE A 118 11.32 3.40 -8.02
N LEU A 119 12.25 4.00 -8.77
CA LEU A 119 13.65 3.57 -8.81
C LEU A 119 14.30 3.62 -7.41
N THR A 120 14.09 4.72 -6.69
CA THR A 120 14.63 4.91 -5.33
C THR A 120 14.06 3.89 -4.34
N HIS A 121 12.77 3.54 -4.46
CA HIS A 121 12.14 2.54 -3.59
C HIS A 121 12.65 1.12 -3.87
N LEU A 122 12.86 0.77 -5.14
CA LEU A 122 13.36 -0.54 -5.56
C LEU A 122 14.81 -0.77 -5.11
N GLU A 123 15.66 0.26 -5.17
CA GLU A 123 17.03 0.20 -4.66
C GLU A 123 17.08 0.01 -3.13
N LYS A 124 16.22 0.71 -2.39
CA LYS A 124 16.09 0.54 -0.93
C LYS A 124 15.62 -0.85 -0.52
N LEU A 125 14.88 -1.54 -1.38
CA LEU A 125 14.40 -2.91 -1.17
C LEU A 125 15.41 -3.97 -1.64
N GLY A 126 16.59 -3.56 -2.13
CA GLY A 126 17.65 -4.48 -2.54
C GLY A 126 17.42 -5.14 -3.90
N PHE A 127 16.50 -4.63 -4.72
CA PHE A 127 16.30 -5.14 -6.07
C PHE A 127 17.30 -4.51 -7.03
N GLU A 128 18.19 -5.34 -7.60
CA GLU A 128 19.14 -4.88 -8.61
C GLU A 128 18.41 -4.54 -9.92
N LEU A 129 18.49 -3.26 -10.30
CA LEU A 129 17.83 -2.71 -11.49
C LEU A 129 18.18 -3.42 -12.81
N LYS A 130 19.30 -4.15 -12.84
CA LYS A 130 19.79 -4.90 -14.02
C LYS A 130 18.80 -5.96 -14.52
N TRP A 131 17.92 -6.46 -13.64
CA TRP A 131 16.93 -7.49 -13.96
C TRP A 131 15.56 -6.93 -14.40
N LEU A 132 15.34 -5.62 -14.27
CA LEU A 132 14.03 -4.99 -14.52
C LEU A 132 13.88 -4.41 -15.93
N ARG A 133 14.94 -4.43 -16.75
CA ARG A 133 14.82 -4.08 -18.18
C ARG A 133 14.44 -5.33 -18.97
N GLY A 134 13.13 -5.53 -19.17
CA GLY A 134 12.66 -6.44 -20.21
C GLY A 134 13.15 -5.94 -21.58
N GLN A 135 13.82 -6.79 -22.36
CA GLN A 135 14.09 -6.51 -23.77
C GLN A 135 12.74 -6.45 -24.48
N GLY A 136 12.24 -5.25 -24.76
CA GLY A 136 11.00 -5.07 -25.49
C GLY A 136 11.16 -5.63 -26.90
N TYR A 137 10.52 -6.77 -27.18
CA TYR A 137 10.40 -7.32 -28.53
C TYR A 137 9.67 -6.30 -29.42
N ASP A 138 10.40 -5.74 -30.37
CA ASP A 138 9.92 -4.87 -31.44
C ASP A 138 9.35 -5.70 -32.59
N ASN A 139 8.25 -6.42 -32.35
CA ASN A 139 7.57 -7.12 -33.44
C ASN A 139 6.66 -6.15 -34.23
N ARG A 140 7.28 -5.21 -34.96
CA ARG A 140 6.64 -4.54 -36.10
C ARG A 140 6.48 -5.58 -37.22
N ALA A 141 5.38 -6.33 -37.19
CA ALA A 141 4.97 -7.14 -38.32
C ALA A 141 4.60 -6.22 -39.51
N ASN A 142 5.48 -6.16 -40.50
CA ASN A 142 5.24 -5.56 -41.80
C ASN A 142 4.50 -6.57 -42.69
N MET A 143 3.18 -6.47 -42.80
CA MET A 143 2.42 -7.08 -43.90
C MET A 143 2.12 -6.01 -44.95
N LYS A 144 2.89 -6.02 -46.03
CA LYS A 144 2.45 -5.52 -47.35
C LYS A 144 2.68 -6.64 -48.35
N GLY A 145 1.59 -7.24 -48.81
CA GLY A 145 1.48 -7.99 -50.06
C GLY A 145 0.48 -7.27 -50.94
#